data_AF-A0A0A2V404-F1
#
_entry.id   AF-A0A0A2V404-F1
#
_cell.length_a   1.000
_cell.length_b   1.000
_cell.length_c   1.000
_cell.angle_alpha   90.00
_cell.angle_beta   90.00
_cell.angle_gamma   90.00
#
_symmetry.space_group_name_H-M   'P 1'
#
loop_
_entity.id
_entity.type
_entity.pdbx_description
1 polymer ?
#
loop_
_entity_poly.entity_id
_entity_poly.type
_entity_poly.pdbx_seq_one_letter_code
_entity_poly.pdbx_strand_id
1 'polypeptide(L)'
;MRPRQSQSYLQKRAVVLGGEEKKARDLLQKLTTMRNEKVAKRQAAQEKRRKVYRAKIAENAEKKQGREKRERDEYWQREGKKRKNDGQEGDRGGKKRR
;
A
#
# COMPACT_ATOMS: atom_id res chain seq x y z
N MET A 1 -16.58 -8.67 29.39
CA MET A 1 -16.92 -9.86 30.20
C MET A 1 -16.12 -9.79 31.50
N ARG A 2 -16.77 -9.84 32.66
CA ARG A 2 -16.06 -9.93 33.95
C ARG A 2 -15.65 -11.40 34.18
N PRO A 3 -14.44 -11.67 34.74
CA PRO A 3 -14.06 -13.03 35.09
C PRO A 3 -15.07 -13.62 36.08
N ARG A 4 -15.37 -14.92 35.93
CA ARG A 4 -16.33 -15.61 36.80
C ARG A 4 -15.68 -15.85 38.16
N GLN A 5 -16.35 -15.41 39.23
CA GLN A 5 -15.87 -15.57 40.61
C GLN A 5 -16.09 -16.98 41.16
N SER A 6 -17.10 -17.70 40.66
CA SER A 6 -17.46 -19.05 41.12
C SER A 6 -17.35 -20.11 40.02
N GLN A 7 -16.94 -21.32 40.40
CA GLN A 7 -16.86 -22.44 39.46
C GLN A 7 -18.24 -22.92 39.03
N SER A 8 -18.48 -23.00 37.72
CA SER A 8 -19.72 -23.57 37.20
C SER A 8 -19.74 -25.09 37.39
N TYR A 9 -20.94 -25.67 37.35
CA TYR A 9 -21.09 -27.13 37.34
C TYR A 9 -20.28 -27.79 36.20
N LEU A 10 -20.21 -27.13 35.04
CA LEU A 10 -19.42 -27.58 33.90
C LEU A 10 -17.91 -27.60 34.18
N GLN A 11 -17.40 -26.63 34.95
CA GLN A 11 -15.99 -26.60 35.35
C GLN A 11 -15.67 -27.66 36.40
N LYS A 12 -16.58 -27.88 37.37
CA LYS A 12 -16.40 -28.89 38.43
C LYS A 12 -16.36 -30.32 37.91
N ARG A 13 -17.12 -30.62 36.86
CA ARG A 13 -17.15 -31.95 36.22
C ARG A 13 -16.09 -32.15 35.14
N ALA A 14 -15.26 -31.14 34.87
CA ALA A 14 -14.21 -31.27 33.87
C ALA A 14 -13.17 -32.29 34.34
N VAL A 15 -12.83 -33.24 33.48
CA VAL A 15 -11.83 -34.27 33.78
C VAL A 15 -10.43 -33.65 33.75
N VAL A 16 -9.61 -33.98 34.74
CA VAL A 16 -8.18 -33.61 34.73
C VAL A 16 -7.49 -34.45 33.65
N LEU A 17 -6.98 -33.77 32.62
CA LEU A 17 -6.31 -34.43 31.50
C LEU A 17 -5.04 -35.13 31.98
N GLY A 18 -4.88 -36.38 31.53
CA GLY A 18 -3.73 -37.23 31.85
C GLY A 18 -2.44 -36.80 31.16
N GLY A 19 -1.33 -37.44 31.53
CA GLY A 19 0.02 -37.05 31.10
C GLY A 19 0.22 -36.98 29.59
N GLU A 20 -0.31 -37.93 28.81
CA GLU A 20 -0.15 -37.96 27.35
C GLU A 20 -0.93 -36.83 26.66
N GLU A 21 -2.20 -36.64 27.01
CA GLU A 21 -3.02 -35.55 26.48
C GLU A 21 -2.45 -34.18 26.85
N LYS A 22 -1.94 -34.03 28.07
CA LYS A 22 -1.27 -32.80 28.52
C LYS A 22 -0.03 -32.51 27.68
N LYS A 23 0.80 -33.52 27.40
CA LYS A 23 1.97 -33.39 26.52
C LYS A 23 1.57 -33.00 25.09
N ALA A 24 0.50 -33.59 24.55
CA ALA A 24 -0.02 -33.25 23.23
C ALA A 24 -0.52 -31.80 23.15
N ARG A 25 -1.24 -31.32 24.18
CA ARG A 25 -1.68 -29.91 24.25
C ARG A 25 -0.53 -28.94 24.36
N ASP A 26 0.48 -29.25 25.18
CA ASP A 26 1.68 -28.42 25.30
C ASP A 26 2.46 -28.35 23.98
N LEU A 27 2.60 -29.47 23.28
CA LEU A 27 3.20 -29.50 21.94
C LEU A 27 2.42 -28.63 20.94
N LEU A 28 1.09 -28.74 20.91
CA LEU A 28 0.25 -27.91 20.04
C LEU A 28 0.36 -26.43 20.38
N GLN A 29 0.43 -26.08 21.67
CA GLN A 29 0.64 -24.70 22.10
C GLN A 29 1.99 -24.17 21.59
N LYS A 30 3.08 -24.94 21.72
CA LYS A 30 4.40 -24.57 21.21
C LYS A 30 4.42 -24.42 19.68
N LEU A 31 3.76 -25.32 18.96
CA LEU A 31 3.66 -25.23 17.50
C LEU A 31 2.88 -24.00 17.04
N THR A 32 1.77 -23.69 17.71
CA THR A 32 0.94 -22.52 17.36
C THR A 32 1.64 -21.20 17.68
N THR A 33 2.37 -21.09 18.80
CA THR A 33 3.18 -19.91 19.13
C THR A 33 4.29 -19.69 18.10
N MET A 34 5.06 -20.74 17.78
CA MET A 34 6.11 -20.66 16.75
C MET A 34 5.55 -20.28 15.37
N ARG A 35 4.37 -20.82 14.99
CA ARG A 35 3.68 -20.43 13.76
C ARG A 35 3.32 -18.95 13.77
N ASN A 36 2.72 -18.45 14.84
CA ASN A 36 2.30 -17.05 14.96
C ASN A 36 3.50 -16.11 14.85
N GLU A 37 4.61 -16.43 15.51
CA GLU A 37 5.86 -15.66 15.40
C GLU A 37 6.41 -15.67 13.97
N LYS A 38 6.43 -16.84 13.30
CA LYS A 38 6.88 -16.96 11.90
C LYS A 38 6.02 -16.11 10.96
N VAL A 39 4.70 -16.14 11.14
CA VAL A 39 3.76 -15.34 10.34
C VAL A 39 3.96 -13.85 10.60
N ALA A 40 4.09 -13.42 11.86
CA ALA A 40 4.34 -12.03 12.23
C ALA A 40 5.67 -11.50 11.63
N LYS A 41 6.75 -12.28 11.73
CA LYS A 41 8.05 -11.96 11.11
C LYS A 41 7.93 -11.82 9.58
N ARG A 42 7.19 -12.73 8.93
CA ARG A 42 6.94 -12.67 7.48
C ARG A 42 6.12 -11.44 7.09
N GLN A 43 5.07 -11.12 7.84
CA GLN A 43 4.25 -9.93 7.60
C GLN A 43 5.07 -8.64 7.74
N ALA A 44 5.89 -8.53 8.79
CA ALA A 44 6.78 -7.38 8.98
C ALA A 44 7.80 -7.24 7.84
N ALA A 45 8.41 -8.34 7.39
CA ALA A 45 9.32 -8.33 6.24
C ALA A 45 8.60 -7.93 4.94
N GLN A 46 7.38 -8.44 4.73
CA GLN A 46 6.56 -8.08 3.57
C GLN A 46 6.15 -6.61 3.59
N GLU A 47 5.82 -6.06 4.75
CA GLU A 47 5.48 -4.64 4.90
C GLU A 47 6.67 -3.75 4.54
N LYS A 48 7.90 -4.10 4.99
CA LYS A 48 9.12 -3.41 4.58
C LYS A 48 9.32 -3.43 3.06
N ARG A 49 9.16 -4.59 2.41
CA ARG A 49 9.23 -4.72 0.95
C ARG A 49 8.16 -3.88 0.24
N ARG A 50 6.94 -3.89 0.75
CA ARG A 50 5.83 -3.08 0.21
C ARG A 50 6.08 -1.59 0.34
N LYS A 51 6.68 -1.12 1.45
CA LYS A 51 7.06 0.30 1.62
C LYS A 51 8.06 0.74 0.55
N VAL A 52 9.11 -0.06 0.31
CA VAL A 52 10.09 0.21 -0.76
C VAL A 52 9.42 0.24 -2.14
N TYR A 53 8.55 -0.74 -2.43
CA TYR A 53 7.83 -0.79 -3.70
C TYR A 53 6.89 0.40 -3.90
N ARG A 54 6.16 0.81 -2.85
CA ARG A 54 5.30 2.00 -2.87
C ARG A 54 6.09 3.27 -3.11
N ALA A 55 7.26 3.42 -2.48
CA ALA A 55 8.15 4.56 -2.72
C ALA A 55 8.64 4.60 -4.17
N LYS A 56 9.05 3.45 -4.73
CA LYS A 56 9.45 3.34 -6.15
C LYS A 56 8.29 3.68 -7.10
N ILE A 57 7.06 3.25 -6.80
CA ILE A 57 5.88 3.62 -7.59
C ILE A 57 5.64 5.12 -7.53
N ALA A 58 5.72 5.74 -6.35
CA ALA A 58 5.54 7.19 -6.20
C ALA A 58 6.58 7.97 -7.01
N GLU A 59 7.87 7.61 -6.91
CA GLU A 59 8.95 8.22 -7.70
C GLU A 59 8.71 8.06 -9.22
N ASN A 60 8.28 6.89 -9.66
CA ASN A 60 7.96 6.64 -11.07
C ASN A 60 6.73 7.45 -11.52
N ALA A 61 5.72 7.60 -10.68
CA ALA A 61 4.54 8.40 -10.97
C ALA A 61 4.89 9.89 -11.11
N GLU A 62 5.75 10.42 -10.22
CA GLU A 62 6.26 11.80 -10.32
C GLU A 62 7.07 12.02 -11.60
N LYS A 63 7.98 11.09 -11.94
CA LYS A 63 8.73 11.14 -13.19
C LYS A 63 7.81 11.08 -14.41
N LYS A 64 6.75 10.26 -14.36
CA LYS A 64 5.75 10.15 -15.43
C LYS A 64 4.99 11.47 -15.59
N GLN A 65 4.52 12.07 -14.50
CA GLN A 65 3.86 13.39 -14.54
C GLN A 65 4.79 14.48 -15.08
N GLY A 66 6.08 14.44 -14.70
CA GLY A 66 7.09 15.35 -15.24
C GLY A 66 7.31 15.18 -16.75
N ARG A 67 7.32 13.93 -17.25
CA ARG A 67 7.40 13.63 -18.69
C ARG A 67 6.13 14.05 -19.42
N GLU A 68 4.95 13.69 -18.92
CA GLU A 68 3.66 14.08 -19.50
C GLU A 68 3.52 15.61 -19.57
N LYS A 69 4.00 16.36 -18.57
CA LYS A 69 4.06 17.83 -18.63
C LYS A 69 5.01 18.32 -19.73
N ARG A 70 6.22 17.77 -19.83
CA ARG A 70 7.18 18.16 -20.88
C ARG A 70 6.68 17.83 -22.28
N GLU A 71 6.14 16.63 -22.48
CA GLU A 71 5.57 16.19 -23.76
C GLU A 71 4.36 17.05 -24.14
N ARG A 72 3.50 17.39 -23.17
CA ARG A 72 2.40 18.33 -23.37
C ARG A 72 2.93 19.71 -23.76
N ASP A 73 3.88 20.26 -23.01
CA ASP A 73 4.42 21.60 -23.27
C ASP A 73 5.14 21.65 -24.64
N GLU A 74 5.90 20.61 -25.01
CA GLU A 74 6.51 20.45 -26.33
C GLU A 74 5.48 20.34 -27.45
N TYR A 75 4.41 19.56 -27.25
CA TYR A 75 3.30 19.43 -28.19
C TYR A 75 2.66 20.80 -28.45
N TRP A 76 2.34 21.55 -27.39
CA TRP A 76 1.78 22.90 -27.52
C TRP A 76 2.76 23.93 -28.10
N GLN A 77 4.07 23.79 -27.88
CA GLN A 77 5.07 24.63 -28.54
C GLN A 77 5.15 24.34 -30.05
N ARG A 78 5.09 23.08 -30.47
CA ARG A 78 5.11 22.68 -31.89
C ARG A 78 3.81 23.08 -32.60
N GLU A 79 2.65 22.77 -32.02
CA GLU A 79 1.35 23.18 -32.56
C GLU A 79 1.15 24.70 -32.50
N GLY A 80 1.61 25.35 -31.44
CA GLY A 80 1.61 26.82 -31.33
C GLY A 80 2.51 27.49 -32.37
N LYS A 81 3.66 26.89 -32.73
CA LYS A 81 4.51 27.36 -33.83
C LYS A 81 3.85 27.15 -35.19
N LYS A 82 3.19 26.02 -35.43
CA LYS A 82 2.42 25.80 -36.66
C LYS A 82 1.30 26.84 -36.80
N ARG A 83 0.52 27.06 -35.74
CA ARG A 83 -0.54 28.10 -35.72
C ARG A 83 0.00 29.52 -35.87
N LYS A 84 1.21 29.82 -35.38
CA LYS A 84 1.87 31.11 -35.62
C LYS A 84 2.34 31.26 -37.06
N ASN A 85 2.83 30.20 -37.71
CA ASN A 85 3.21 30.26 -39.12
C ASN A 85 1.99 30.34 -40.04
N ASP A 86 0.91 29.62 -39.74
CA ASP A 86 -0.34 29.71 -40.51
C ASP A 86 -1.10 31.04 -40.30
N GLY A 87 -0.74 31.81 -39.25
CA GLY A 87 -1.38 33.08 -38.91
C GLY A 87 -0.56 34.34 -39.22
N GLN A 88 0.65 34.22 -39.76
CA GLN A 88 1.55 35.37 -39.94
C GLN A 88 1.65 35.87 -41.39
N GLU A 89 0.88 35.27 -42.31
CA GLU A 89 0.77 35.71 -43.71
C GLU A 89 -0.56 36.40 -44.04
N GLY A 90 -1.40 36.72 -43.04
CA GLY A 90 -2.67 37.40 -43.31
C GLY A 90 -3.46 37.92 -42.11
N ASP A 91 -2.87 38.71 -41.20
CA ASP A 91 -3.64 39.64 -40.34
C ASP A 91 -2.73 40.62 -39.57
N ARG A 92 -2.15 41.62 -40.25
CA ARG A 92 -1.58 42.82 -39.57
C ARG A 92 -2.59 43.97 -39.62
N GLY A 93 -3.86 43.65 -39.35
CA GLY A 93 -4.99 44.57 -39.29
C GLY A 93 -5.41 44.89 -37.86
N GLY A 94 -4.66 45.78 -37.19
CA GLY A 94 -5.26 46.68 -36.21
C GLY A 94 -5.06 46.41 -34.72
N LYS A 95 -5.10 47.52 -33.98
CA LYS A 95 -5.36 47.66 -32.54
C LYS A 95 -4.19 47.53 -31.54
N LYS A 96 -3.25 48.47 -31.64
CA LYS A 96 -2.71 49.20 -30.46
C LYS A 96 -3.02 50.70 -30.68
N ARG A 97 -4.23 51.17 -30.39
CA ARG A 97 -4.63 51.84 -29.13
C ARG A 97 -3.60 52.87 -28.63
N ARG A 98 -3.87 54.13 -29.02
CA ARG A 98 -3.80 55.30 -28.13
C ARG A 98 -4.50 55.01 -26.81
#